data_AF-A0A950YFX5-F1
#
_entry.id   AF-A0A950YFX5-F1
#
_cell.length_a   1.000
_cell.length_b   1.000
_cell.length_c   1.000
_cell.angle_alpha   90.00
_cell.angle_beta   90.00
_cell.angle_gamma   90.00
#
_symmetry.space_group_name_H-M   'P 1'
#
loop_
_entity.id
_entity.type
_entity.pdbx_description
1 polymer ?
#
loop_
_entity_poly.entity_id
_entity_poly.type
_entity_poly.pdbx_seq_one_letter_code
_entity_poly.pdbx_strand_id
1 'polypeptide(L)' 'MTPKPVHDLAHIAHAELLTPYPDESLRFFVDLFGMEIEHQEGQSVFLRGWGEYQPYGLKLTESELPGLGHTAI' A
#
# COMPACT_ATOMS: atom_id res chain seq x y z
N MET A 1 5.15 -28.25 28.86
CA MET A 1 5.19 -26.77 28.92
C MET A 1 4.63 -26.25 27.62
N THR A 2 3.60 -25.41 27.66
CA THR A 2 3.05 -24.78 26.45
C THR A 2 4.03 -23.71 25.95
N PRO A 3 4.31 -23.61 24.64
CA PRO A 3 5.15 -22.55 24.11
C PRO A 3 4.55 -21.18 24.47
N LYS A 4 5.42 -20.22 24.80
CA LYS A 4 4.98 -18.84 25.01
C LYS A 4 4.49 -18.26 23.67
N PRO A 5 3.43 -17.44 23.64
CA PRO A 5 3.02 -16.76 22.43
C PRO A 5 4.17 -15.87 21.90
N VAL A 6 4.34 -15.86 20.58
CA VAL A 6 5.33 -15.00 19.90
C VAL A 6 4.66 -13.66 19.60
N HIS A 7 5.34 -12.56 19.94
CA HIS A 7 4.83 -11.19 19.84
C HIS A 7 5.73 -10.30 18.95
N ASP A 8 6.47 -10.92 18.03
CA ASP A 8 7.49 -10.24 17.22
C ASP A 8 6.88 -9.46 16.04
N LEU A 9 5.59 -9.67 15.74
CA LEU A 9 4.84 -8.96 14.70
C LEU A 9 4.07 -7.78 15.31
N ALA A 10 4.34 -6.58 14.80
CA ALA A 10 3.73 -5.36 15.33
C ALA A 10 2.40 -5.01 14.64
N HIS A 11 2.40 -4.87 13.31
CA HIS A 11 1.25 -4.46 12.48
C HIS A 11 1.55 -4.74 11.00
N ILE A 12 0.58 -4.52 10.12
CA ILE A 12 0.79 -4.55 8.66
C ILE A 12 1.43 -3.21 8.26
N ALA A 13 2.58 -3.25 7.63
CA ALA A 13 3.31 -2.07 7.18
C ALA A 13 2.66 -1.43 5.95
N HIS A 14 2.52 -2.19 4.87
CA HIS A 14 1.90 -1.71 3.64
C HIS A 14 1.31 -2.84 2.79
N ALA A 15 0.47 -2.48 1.84
CA ALA A 15 0.01 -3.37 0.77
C ALA A 15 0.40 -2.81 -0.60
N GLU A 16 0.71 -3.69 -1.55
CA GLU A 16 0.81 -3.36 -2.96
C GLU A 16 -0.43 -3.83 -3.70
N LEU A 17 -1.10 -2.91 -4.39
CA LEU A 17 -2.22 -3.22 -5.28
C LEU A 17 -1.78 -3.07 -6.74
N LEU A 18 -2.13 -4.09 -7.53
CA LEU A 18 -1.94 -4.13 -8.97
C LEU A 18 -3.20 -3.64 -9.66
N THR A 19 -3.06 -2.85 -10.72
CA THR A 19 -4.21 -2.31 -11.47
C THR A 19 -3.94 -2.13 -12.97
N PRO A 20 -4.90 -2.49 -13.84
CA PRO A 20 -4.83 -2.18 -15.28
C PRO A 20 -5.24 -0.74 -15.62
N TYR A 21 -5.70 0.03 -14.63
CA TYR A 21 -6.16 1.41 -14.79
C TYR A 21 -5.46 2.31 -13.76
N PRO A 22 -4.13 2.55 -13.92
CA PRO A 22 -3.32 3.20 -12.89
C PRO A 22 -3.77 4.63 -12.60
N ASP A 23 -4.09 5.43 -13.62
CA ASP A 23 -4.50 6.83 -13.45
C ASP A 23 -5.86 6.94 -12.75
N GLU A 24 -6.84 6.13 -13.13
CA GLU A 24 -8.16 6.08 -12.50
C GLU A 24 -8.08 5.59 -11.06
N SER A 25 -7.26 4.57 -10.81
CA SER A 25 -7.05 4.03 -9.48
C SER A 25 -6.34 5.05 -8.58
N LEU A 26 -5.34 5.77 -9.11
CA LEU A 26 -4.66 6.82 -8.38
C LEU A 26 -5.61 7.95 -8.00
N ARG A 27 -6.44 8.42 -8.93
CA ARG A 27 -7.48 9.42 -8.65
C ARG A 27 -8.45 8.95 -7.58
N PHE A 28 -8.85 7.68 -7.59
CA PHE A 28 -9.68 7.13 -6.52
C PHE A 28 -9.02 7.30 -5.14
N PHE A 29 -7.74 6.91 -5.00
CA PHE A 29 -7.06 7.01 -3.71
C PHE A 29 -6.75 8.45 -3.29
N VAL A 30 -6.42 9.34 -4.23
CA VAL A 30 -6.07 10.73 -3.92
C VAL A 30 -7.33 11.59 -3.76
N ASP A 31 -8.21 11.62 -4.77
CA ASP A 31 -9.30 12.59 -4.83
C ASP A 31 -10.48 12.18 -3.95
N LEU A 32 -10.77 10.87 -3.85
CA LEU A 32 -11.89 10.37 -3.06
C LEU A 32 -11.45 9.91 -1.67
N PHE A 33 -10.34 9.17 -1.57
CA PHE A 33 -9.85 8.63 -0.31
C PHE A 33 -8.96 9.60 0.47
N GLY A 34 -8.49 10.67 -0.18
CA GLY A 34 -7.69 11.72 0.47
C GLY A 34 -6.27 11.28 0.82
N MET A 35 -5.73 10.26 0.14
CA MET A 35 -4.34 9.86 0.33
C MET A 35 -3.38 10.83 -0.36
N GLU A 36 -2.18 10.95 0.17
CA GLU A 36 -1.13 11.81 -0.36
C GLU A 36 -0.10 10.97 -1.11
N ILE A 37 0.40 11.50 -2.23
CA ILE A 37 1.50 10.88 -2.98
C ILE A 37 2.81 11.18 -2.23
N GLU A 38 3.46 10.13 -1.74
CA GLU A 38 4.76 10.23 -1.09
C GLU A 38 5.90 10.13 -2.12
N HIS A 39 5.81 9.15 -3.03
CA HIS A 39 6.86 8.88 -4.02
C HIS A 39 6.30 8.26 -5.30
N GLN A 40 7.05 8.35 -6.39
CA GLN A 40 6.76 7.69 -7.66
C GLN A 40 8.05 7.12 -8.23
N GLU A 41 8.03 5.83 -8.58
CA GLU A 41 9.17 5.15 -9.16
C GLU A 41 8.69 4.10 -10.18
N GLY A 42 9.22 4.18 -11.41
CA GLY A 42 8.84 3.27 -12.48
C GLY A 42 7.34 3.29 -12.76
N GLN A 43 6.69 2.14 -12.62
CA GLN A 43 5.25 1.95 -12.81
C GLN A 43 4.46 1.97 -11.49
N SER A 44 5.06 2.48 -10.41
CA SER A 44 4.48 2.43 -9.07
C SER A 44 4.38 3.82 -8.44
N VAL A 45 3.25 4.06 -7.78
CA VAL A 45 3.00 5.25 -6.95
C VAL A 45 2.84 4.81 -5.49
N PHE A 46 3.54 5.49 -4.59
CA PHE A 46 3.53 5.22 -3.17
C PHE A 46 2.65 6.26 -2.49
N LEU A 47 1.64 5.79 -1.77
CA LEU A 47 0.55 6.58 -1.20
C LEU A 47 0.53 6.43 0.31
N ARG A 48 0.34 7.54 1.01
CA ARG A 48 0.21 7.56 2.45
C ARG A 48 -1.07 8.21 2.94
N GLY A 49 -1.62 7.66 4.01
CA GLY A 49 -2.72 8.28 4.75
C GLY A 49 -2.24 9.40 5.65
N TRP A 50 -3.16 10.29 6.03
CA TRP A 50 -2.89 11.29 7.06
C TRP A 50 -2.62 10.61 8.42
N GLY A 51 -1.50 10.95 9.06
CA GLY A 51 -1.13 10.42 10.38
C GLY A 51 -0.41 9.08 10.36
N GLU A 52 -0.11 8.50 9.18
CA GLU A 52 0.83 7.38 9.07
C GLU A 52 2.24 7.80 9.53
N TYR A 53 2.90 6.95 10.32
CA TYR A 53 4.30 7.17 10.75
C TYR A 53 5.32 6.52 9.81
N GLN A 54 4.87 5.59 8.96
CA GLN A 54 5.68 5.04 7.89
C GLN A 54 5.61 5.95 6.66
N PRO A 55 6.61 5.90 5.76
CA PRO A 55 6.59 6.72 4.54
C PRO A 55 5.36 6.46 3.65
N TYR A 56 4.84 5.23 3.62
CA TYR A 56 3.63 4.89 2.86
C TYR A 56 2.95 3.65 3.45
N GLY A 57 1.62 3.58 3.32
CA GLY A 57 0.82 2.39 3.63
C GLY A 57 0.31 1.66 2.38
N LEU A 58 0.37 2.28 1.20
CA LEU A 58 -0.11 1.71 -0.06
C LEU A 58 0.90 1.95 -1.19
N LYS A 59 1.20 0.89 -1.95
CA LYS A 59 1.88 0.96 -3.24
C LYS A 59 0.88 0.60 -4.34
N LEU A 60 0.69 1.46 -5.32
CA LEU A 60 -0.18 1.22 -6.47
C LEU A 60 0.69 1.00 -7.70
N THR A 61 0.60 -0.17 -8.32
CA THR A 61 1.46 -0.57 -9.44
C THR A 61 0.62 -0.92 -10.67
N GLU A 62 1.00 -0.39 -11.83
CA GLU A 62 0.39 -0.76 -13.11
C GLU A 62 0.62 -2.24 -13.43
N SER A 63 -0.42 -2.94 -13.91
CA SER A 63 -0.39 -4.37 -14.22
C SER A 63 -1.54 -4.73 -15.16
N GLU A 64 -1.37 -5.73 -16.03
CA GLU A 64 -2.43 -6.19 -16.95
C GLU A 64 -3.71 -6.67 -16.24
N LEU A 65 -3.57 -7.18 -15.02
CA LEU A 65 -4.68 -7.69 -14.21
C LEU A 65 -4.68 -7.03 -12.82
N PRO A 66 -5.88 -6.81 -12.23
CA PRO A 66 -5.98 -6.30 -10.87
C PRO A 66 -5.62 -7.40 -9.86
N GLY A 67 -5.10 -7.00 -8.70
CA GLY A 67 -4.83 -7.95 -7.63
C GLY A 67 -4.00 -7.38 -6.48
N LEU A 68 -3.71 -8.25 -5.51
CA LEU A 68 -2.75 -7.98 -4.45
C LEU A 68 -1.37 -8.40 -4.92
N GLY A 69 -0.44 -7.45 -5.05
CA GLY A 69 0.96 -7.73 -5.34
C GLY A 69 1.63 -8.38 -4.15
N HIS A 70 1.60 -7.70 -3.00
CA HIS A 70 2.05 -8.25 -1.72
C HIS A 70 1.50 -7.46 -0.52
N THR A 71 1.71 -8.02 0.67
CA THR A 71 1.56 -7.33 1.96
C THR A 71 2.84 -7.45 2.74
N ALA A 72 3.29 -6.36 3.35
CA ALA A 72 4.43 -6.36 4.26
C ALA A 72 3.96 -6.27 5.73
N ILE A 73 4.69 -6.93 6.61
CA ILE A 73 4.51 -6.93 8.08
C ILE A 73 5.78 -6.44 8.76
#